data_AF-I4F4Q8-F1
#
_entry.id   AF-I4F4Q8-F1
#
_cell.length_a   1.000
_cell.length_b   1.000
_cell.length_c   1.000
_cell.angle_alpha   90.00
_cell.angle_beta   90.00
_cell.angle_gamma   90.00
#
_symmetry.space_group_name_H-M   'P 1'
#
loop_
_entity.id
_entity.type
_entity.pdbx_description
1 polymer ?
#
loop_
_entity_poly.entity_id
_entity_poly.type
_entity_poly.pdbx_seq_one_letter_code
_entity_poly.pdbx_strand_id
1 'polypeptide(L)'
;MPAALTDPRTVSRVFRAVAVAEAVSWVLLLAGMFVKWVLRTSELGVQLAGPVHGAVFVGYVLVSLLAWRVLRWTPRTALLALVASVPPLCTVVFERWARRTGRLPLDTPAAVAG
;
A
#
# COMPACT_ATOMS: atom_id res chain seq x y z
N MET A 1 17.02 -17.20 4.35
CA MET A 1 16.02 -16.11 4.38
C MET A 1 14.94 -16.48 5.38
N PRO A 2 14.54 -15.61 6.33
CA PRO A 2 13.61 -16.02 7.37
C PRO A 2 12.27 -16.39 6.73
N ALA A 3 11.80 -17.62 6.96
CA ALA A 3 10.57 -18.18 6.39
C ALA A 3 9.31 -17.33 6.62
N ALA A 4 9.38 -16.35 7.55
CA ALA A 4 8.31 -15.43 7.89
C ALA A 4 7.92 -14.45 6.77
N LEU A 5 8.85 -13.98 5.93
CA LEU A 5 8.53 -13.01 4.86
C LEU A 5 7.87 -13.64 3.63
N THR A 6 7.81 -14.97 3.57
CA THR A 6 7.13 -15.73 2.53
C THR A 6 5.82 -16.36 3.00
N ASP A 7 5.46 -16.17 4.27
CA ASP A 7 4.16 -16.61 4.78
C ASP A 7 3.04 -15.77 4.15
N PRO A 8 2.04 -16.39 3.47
CA PRO A 8 0.95 -15.67 2.80
C PRO A 8 0.18 -14.70 3.71
N ARG A 9 0.00 -15.04 4.99
CA ARG A 9 -0.72 -14.16 5.94
C ARG A 9 0.12 -12.93 6.29
N THR A 10 1.41 -13.15 6.54
CA THR A 10 2.37 -12.07 6.81
C THR A 10 2.46 -11.12 5.60
N VAL A 11 2.61 -11.65 4.38
CA VAL A 11 2.63 -10.84 3.16
C VAL A 11 1.34 -10.05 2.98
N SER A 12 0.19 -10.66 3.25
CA SER A 12 -1.11 -9.96 3.17
C SER A 12 -1.22 -8.79 4.16
N ARG A 13 -0.72 -8.97 5.40
CA ARG A 13 -0.70 -7.93 6.43
C ARG A 13 0.24 -6.78 6.07
N VAL A 14 1.43 -7.10 5.58
CA VAL A 14 2.40 -6.11 5.10
C VAL A 14 1.84 -5.35 3.90
N PHE A 15 1.25 -6.05 2.92
CA PHE A 15 0.61 -5.42 1.77
C PHE A 15 -0.46 -4.41 2.19
N ARG A 16 -1.37 -4.81 3.09
CA ARG A 16 -2.34 -3.89 3.67
C ARG A 16 -1.67 -2.66 4.29
N ALA A 17 -0.71 -2.88 5.18
CA ALA A 17 -0.09 -1.80 5.94
C ALA A 17 0.54 -0.77 5.00
N VAL A 18 1.24 -1.25 3.96
CA VAL A 18 1.85 -0.40 2.94
C VAL A 18 0.80 0.27 2.06
N ALA A 19 -0.28 -0.41 1.68
CA ALA A 19 -1.39 0.21 0.93
C ALA A 19 -2.04 1.37 1.70
N VAL A 20 -2.25 1.21 3.01
CA VAL A 20 -2.78 2.27 3.88
C VAL A 20 -1.76 3.41 4.04
N ALA A 21 -0.48 3.07 4.27
CA ALA A 21 0.58 4.07 4.38
C ALA A 21 0.71 4.90 3.09
N GLU A 22 0.60 4.26 1.93
CA GLU A 22 0.65 4.91 0.63
C GLU A 22 -0.50 5.93 0.50
N ALA A 23 -1.73 5.53 0.82
CA ALA A 23 -2.88 6.43 0.79
C ALA A 23 -2.73 7.60 1.77
N VAL A 24 -2.20 7.36 2.98
CA VAL A 24 -1.94 8.43 3.95
C VAL A 24 -0.86 9.39 3.44
N SER A 25 0.22 8.87 2.84
CA SER A 25 1.28 9.69 2.26
C SER A 25 0.79 10.55 1.09
N TRP A 26 -0.15 10.05 0.28
CA TRP A 26 -0.86 10.85 -0.72
C TRP A 26 -1.61 12.03 -0.11
N VAL A 27 -2.35 11.79 1.00
CA VAL A 27 -3.07 12.86 1.70
C VAL A 27 -2.09 13.92 2.22
N LEU A 28 -0.96 13.50 2.81
CA LEU A 28 0.08 14.42 3.27
C LEU A 28 0.70 15.22 2.11
N LEU A 29 0.93 14.58 0.96
CA LEU A 29 1.45 15.24 -0.23
C LEU A 29 0.46 16.27 -0.78
N LEU A 30 -0.82 15.91 -0.88
CA LEU A 30 -1.88 16.82 -1.31
C LEU A 30 -2.06 17.99 -0.33
N ALA A 31 -1.98 17.73 0.98
CA ALA A 31 -1.99 18.79 1.99
C ALA A 31 -0.79 19.73 1.83
N GLY A 32 0.42 19.19 1.63
CA GLY A 32 1.61 19.99 1.33
C GLY A 32 1.45 20.83 0.06
N MET A 33 0.89 20.25 -1.01
CA MET A 33 0.59 20.97 -2.24
C MET A 33 -0.44 22.09 -2.03
N PHE A 34 -1.48 21.84 -1.25
CA PHE A 34 -2.48 22.85 -0.91
C PHE A 34 -1.85 24.03 -0.16
N VAL A 35 -1.02 23.77 0.85
CA VAL A 35 -0.30 24.83 1.57
C VAL A 35 0.61 25.62 0.61
N LYS A 36 1.36 24.93 -0.25
CA LYS A 36 2.25 25.59 -1.22
C LYS A 36 1.49 26.47 -2.21
N TRP A 37 0.42 25.96 -2.82
CA TRP A 37 -0.22 26.62 -3.96
C TRP A 37 -1.38 27.54 -3.57
N VAL A 38 -2.14 27.19 -2.54
CA VAL A 38 -3.31 27.95 -2.10
C VAL A 38 -2.92 28.96 -1.03
N LEU A 39 -2.20 28.52 0.01
CA LEU A 39 -1.77 29.44 1.07
C LEU A 39 -0.53 30.23 0.67
N ARG A 40 0.26 29.75 -0.29
CA ARG A 40 1.51 30.38 -0.77
C ARG A 40 2.50 30.73 0.35
N THR A 41 2.45 29.99 1.45
CA THR A 41 3.18 30.32 2.68
C THR A 41 4.48 29.53 2.84
N SER A 42 4.54 28.27 2.42
CA SER A 42 5.72 27.41 2.66
C SER A 42 5.81 26.23 1.69
N GLU A 43 7.04 25.90 1.30
CA GLU A 43 7.36 24.71 0.50
C GLU A 43 7.76 23.49 1.33
N LEU A 44 8.02 23.67 2.63
CA LEU A 44 8.52 22.62 3.53
C LEU A 44 7.60 21.38 3.54
N GLY A 45 6.28 21.58 3.45
CA GLY A 45 5.31 20.49 3.41
C GLY A 45 5.53 19.54 2.23
N VAL A 46 5.78 20.08 1.03
CA VAL A 46 6.05 19.27 -0.18
C VAL A 46 7.45 18.67 -0.13
N GLN A 47 8.44 19.39 0.40
CA GLN A 47 9.82 18.91 0.50
C GLN A 47 9.96 17.72 1.46
N LEU A 48 9.10 17.60 2.47
CA LEU A 48 9.06 16.43 3.36
C LEU A 48 8.09 15.37 2.85
N ALA A 49 6.86 15.74 2.46
CA ALA A 49 5.85 14.79 2.04
C ALA A 49 6.21 14.08 0.72
N GLY A 50 6.89 14.77 -0.21
CA GLY A 50 7.31 14.21 -1.49
C GLY A 50 8.25 13.01 -1.33
N PRO A 51 9.43 13.15 -0.69
CA PRO A 51 10.34 12.03 -0.44
C PRO A 51 9.72 10.90 0.37
N VAL A 52 8.92 11.24 1.40
CA VAL A 52 8.21 10.22 2.20
C VAL A 52 7.24 9.43 1.33
N HIS A 53 6.42 10.11 0.53
CA HIS A 53 5.50 9.46 -0.39
C HIS A 53 6.24 8.60 -1.41
N GLY A 54 7.32 9.12 -2.01
CA GLY A 54 8.14 8.36 -2.97
C GLY A 54 8.71 7.07 -2.37
N ALA A 55 9.22 7.12 -1.14
CA ALA A 55 9.72 5.93 -0.44
C ALA A 55 8.60 4.90 -0.18
N VAL A 56 7.43 5.36 0.25
CA VAL A 56 6.26 4.49 0.49
C VAL A 56 5.75 3.89 -0.82
N PHE A 57 5.72 4.66 -1.91
CA PHE A 57 5.35 4.21 -3.25
C PHE A 57 6.26 3.08 -3.74
N VAL A 58 7.59 3.24 -3.61
CA VAL A 58 8.54 2.17 -3.95
C VAL A 58 8.31 0.95 -3.07
N GLY A 59 8.08 1.14 -1.77
CA GLY A 59 7.70 0.07 -0.85
C GLY A 59 6.45 -0.69 -1.31
N TYR A 60 5.41 0.04 -1.74
CA TYR A 60 4.17 -0.54 -2.27
C TYR A 60 4.42 -1.38 -3.52
N VAL A 61 5.21 -0.90 -4.47
CA VAL A 61 5.56 -1.64 -5.68
C VAL A 61 6.30 -2.93 -5.32
N LEU A 62 7.31 -2.87 -4.47
CA LEU A 62 8.09 -4.04 -4.06
C LEU A 62 7.23 -5.09 -3.35
N VAL A 63 6.38 -4.66 -2.41
CA VAL A 63 5.46 -5.55 -1.69
C VAL A 63 4.38 -6.10 -2.62
N SER A 64 3.93 -5.36 -3.62
CA SER A 64 2.99 -5.85 -4.65
C SER A 64 3.62 -6.97 -5.48
N LEU A 65 4.88 -6.85 -5.86
CA LEU A 65 5.62 -7.90 -6.59
C LEU A 65 5.85 -9.14 -5.72
N LEU A 66 6.15 -8.94 -4.43
CA LEU A 66 6.24 -10.04 -3.46
C LEU A 66 4.88 -10.76 -3.31
N ALA A 67 3.81 -9.99 -3.12
CA ALA A 67 2.44 -10.52 -3.03
C ALA A 67 2.03 -11.27 -4.29
N TRP A 68 2.41 -10.77 -5.48
CA TRP A 68 2.17 -11.47 -6.73
C TRP A 68 2.77 -12.88 -6.73
N ARG A 69 4.03 -13.00 -6.28
CA ARG A 69 4.75 -14.29 -6.20
C ARG A 69 4.18 -15.20 -5.11
N VAL A 70 4.00 -14.68 -3.89
CA VAL A 70 3.62 -15.48 -2.71
C VAL A 70 2.14 -15.86 -2.70
N LEU A 71 1.26 -14.92 -3.05
CA LEU A 71 -0.19 -15.13 -3.09
C LEU A 71 -0.65 -15.70 -4.45
N ARG A 72 0.30 -15.97 -5.35
CA ARG A 72 0.08 -16.55 -6.69
C ARG A 72 -0.98 -15.78 -7.48
N TRP A 73 -0.95 -14.46 -7.39
CA TRP A 73 -1.91 -13.63 -8.12
C TRP A 73 -1.75 -13.80 -9.62
N THR A 74 -2.86 -13.61 -10.35
CA THR A 74 -2.78 -13.50 -11.81
C THR A 74 -2.04 -12.21 -12.20
N PRO A 75 -1.36 -12.16 -13.36
CA PRO A 75 -0.70 -10.93 -13.83
C PRO A 75 -1.64 -9.73 -13.89
N ARG A 76 -2.93 -9.96 -14.19
CA ARG A 76 -3.97 -8.92 -14.14
C ARG A 76 -4.13 -8.31 -12.75
N THR A 77 -4.12 -9.13 -11.70
CA THR A 77 -4.26 -8.65 -10.31
C THR A 77 -3.03 -7.85 -9.88
N ALA A 78 -1.82 -8.30 -10.26
CA ALA A 78 -0.59 -7.56 -10.01
C ALA A 78 -0.59 -6.21 -10.74
N LEU A 79 -0.99 -6.19 -12.02
CA LEU A 79 -1.12 -4.96 -12.80
C LEU A 79 -2.13 -3.99 -12.16
N LEU A 80 -3.29 -4.49 -11.73
CA LEU A 80 -4.28 -3.67 -11.02
C LEU A 80 -3.72 -3.07 -9.73
N ALA A 81 -2.90 -3.81 -8.97
CA ALA A 81 -2.22 -3.28 -7.79
C ALA A 81 -1.28 -2.12 -8.16
N LEU A 82 -0.40 -2.32 -9.16
CA LEU A 82 0.55 -1.32 -9.61
C LEU A 82 -0.12 -0.07 -10.19
N VAL A 83 -1.21 -0.25 -10.95
CA VAL A 83 -2.00 0.88 -11.45
C VAL A 83 -2.67 1.61 -10.29
N ALA A 84 -3.11 0.90 -9.24
CA ALA A 84 -3.77 1.51 -8.09
C ALA A 84 -2.86 2.43 -7.26
N SER A 85 -1.53 2.36 -7.39
CA SER A 85 -0.60 3.29 -6.71
C SER A 85 -0.36 4.59 -7.47
N VAL A 86 -0.88 4.76 -8.69
CA VAL A 86 -0.74 6.00 -9.47
C VAL A 86 -1.80 7.04 -9.08
N PRO A 87 -3.10 6.70 -9.01
CA PRO A 87 -4.10 7.65 -8.55
C PRO A 87 -4.17 7.72 -7.02
N PRO A 88 -4.47 8.89 -6.45
CA PRO A 88 -4.56 9.06 -5.01
C PRO A 88 -5.63 8.14 -4.40
N LEU A 89 -5.30 7.53 -3.26
CA LEU A 89 -6.18 6.67 -2.45
C LEU A 89 -6.63 5.35 -3.12
N CYS A 90 -6.26 5.11 -4.38
CA CYS A 90 -6.67 3.91 -5.10
C CYS A 90 -6.04 2.63 -4.52
N THR A 91 -4.89 2.72 -3.85
CA THR A 91 -4.26 1.60 -3.14
C THR A 91 -5.17 1.00 -2.07
N VAL A 92 -5.94 1.83 -1.34
CA VAL A 92 -6.93 1.36 -0.34
C VAL A 92 -8.16 0.76 -1.01
N VAL A 93 -8.59 1.31 -2.16
CA VAL A 93 -9.71 0.73 -2.93
C VAL A 93 -9.34 -0.66 -3.45
N PHE A 94 -8.14 -0.79 -4.04
CA PHE A 94 -7.60 -2.07 -4.49
C PHE A 94 -7.46 -3.05 -3.32
N GLU A 95 -6.90 -2.59 -2.20
CA GLU A 95 -6.73 -3.41 -1.00
C GLU A 95 -8.07 -3.97 -0.50
N ARG A 96 -9.11 -3.14 -0.41
CA ARG A 96 -10.47 -3.57 -0.01
C ARG A 96 -11.06 -4.56 -1.00
N TRP A 97 -10.89 -4.33 -2.31
CA TRP A 97 -11.34 -5.24 -3.35
C TRP A 97 -10.61 -6.60 -3.29
N ALA A 98 -9.29 -6.58 -3.10
CA ALA A 98 -8.46 -7.77 -3.00
C ALA A 98 -8.84 -8.61 -1.78
N ARG A 99 -9.14 -7.97 -0.64
CA ARG A 99 -9.71 -8.67 0.53
C ARG A 99 -11.04 -9.33 0.24
N ARG A 100 -12.01 -8.55 -0.26
CA ARG A 100 -13.38 -9.03 -0.49
C ARG A 100 -13.43 -10.20 -1.47
N THR A 101 -12.44 -10.30 -2.34
CA THR A 101 -12.35 -11.35 -3.35
C THR A 101 -11.38 -12.47 -2.98
N GLY A 102 -10.93 -12.55 -1.72
CA GLY A 102 -10.07 -13.63 -1.22
C GLY A 102 -8.62 -13.59 -1.72
N ARG A 103 -8.20 -12.49 -2.36
CA ARG A 103 -6.82 -12.30 -2.85
C ARG A 103 -5.85 -11.95 -1.73
N LEU A 104 -6.35 -11.52 -0.57
CA LEU A 104 -5.58 -11.26 0.64
C LEU A 104 -6.08 -12.18 1.77
N PRO A 105 -5.44 -13.35 2.00
CA PRO A 105 -5.80 -14.27 3.09
C PRO A 105 -5.41 -13.67 4.45
N LEU A 106 -6.24 -12.74 4.92
CA LEU A 106 -6.10 -12.07 6.22
C LEU A 106 -6.91 -12.76 7.32
N ASP A 107 -7.87 -13.61 6.93
CA ASP A 107 -8.84 -14.23 7.82
C ASP A 107 -8.60 -15.74 7.97
N THR A 108 -7.93 -16.08 9.07
CA THR A 108 -8.30 -17.22 9.90
C THR A 108 -7.91 -16.77 11.31
N PRO A 109 -8.85 -16.67 12.27
CA PRO A 109 -8.45 -16.62 13.66
C PRO A 109 -7.50 -17.80 13.89
N ALA A 110 -6.32 -17.56 14.46
CA ALA A 110 -5.69 -18.63 15.21
C ALA A 110 -6.80 -19.17 16.12
N ALA A 111 -7.10 -20.47 16.01
CA ALA A 111 -8.04 -21.11 16.90
C ALA A 111 -7.80 -20.54 18.29
N VAL A 112 -8.86 -19.99 18.89
CA VAL A 112 -8.89 -19.72 20.32
C VAL A 112 -8.68 -21.10 20.94
N ALA A 113 -7.41 -21.42 21.16
CA ALA A 113 -6.94 -22.59 21.84
C ALA A 113 -6.97 -22.24 23.32
N GLY A 114 -7.77 -22.99 24.08
CA GLY A 114 -7.92 -22.86 25.52
C GLY A 114 -9.34 -22.53 25.91
#